data_AF-G0NNB6-F1
#
_entry.id   AF-G0NNB6-F1
#
_cell.length_a   1.000
_cell.length_b   1.000
_cell.length_c   1.000
_cell.angle_alpha   90.00
_cell.angle_beta   90.00
_cell.angle_gamma   90.00
#
_symmetry.space_group_name_H-M   'P 1'
#
loop_
_entity.id
_entity.type
_entity.pdbx_description
1 polymer ?
#
loop_
_entity_poly.entity_id
_entity_poly.type
_entity_poly.pdbx_seq_one_letter_code
_entity_poly.pdbx_strand_id
1 'polypeptide(L)'
;MRTSLFYFLLVLVFSSGTVSGKPKLCGSVESLIDPESVTNSGITPEISYHLNGRLVMAKIVCDDLTRPEGTFEIELNKVPLGDQGLNEAYAICNLTNWLVISTDGNIVKIKSIGCYARH
;
A
#
# COMPACT_ATOMS: atom_id res chain seq x y z
N MET A 1 29.39 -57.60 4.23
CA MET A 1 28.36 -56.91 3.41
C MET A 1 27.36 -56.22 4.34
N ARG A 2 27.63 -55.00 4.82
CA ARG A 2 26.69 -54.25 5.69
C ARG A 2 27.13 -52.80 5.96
N THR A 3 27.47 -52.02 4.94
CA THR A 3 27.86 -50.61 5.13
C THR A 3 27.58 -49.79 3.88
N SER A 4 26.32 -49.73 3.40
CA SER A 4 26.02 -48.85 2.26
C SER A 4 24.56 -48.42 2.14
N LEU A 5 23.82 -48.36 3.25
CA LEU A 5 22.42 -47.89 3.25
C LEU A 5 22.15 -46.74 4.23
N PHE A 6 23.13 -46.36 5.06
CA PHE A 6 22.97 -45.27 6.02
C PHE A 6 23.40 -43.90 5.51
N TYR A 7 24.20 -43.82 4.44
CA TYR A 7 24.71 -42.54 3.94
C TYR A 7 23.71 -41.74 3.10
N PHE A 8 22.68 -42.38 2.55
CA PHE A 8 21.68 -41.68 1.73
C PHE A 8 20.60 -40.97 2.55
N LEU A 9 20.47 -41.27 3.85
CA LEU A 9 19.40 -40.72 4.69
C LEU A 9 19.79 -39.39 5.39
N LEU A 10 21.08 -39.03 5.41
CA LEU A 10 21.56 -37.78 6.03
C LEU A 10 21.57 -36.57 5.09
N VAL A 11 21.42 -36.76 3.78
CA VAL A 11 21.40 -35.65 2.81
C VAL A 11 20.01 -34.99 2.72
N LEU A 12 18.96 -35.64 3.22
CA LEU A 12 17.59 -35.11 3.23
C LEU A 12 17.22 -34.26 4.45
N VAL A 13 18.13 -34.09 5.42
CA VAL A 13 17.85 -33.32 6.65
C VAL A 13 18.32 -31.86 6.54
N PHE A 14 19.05 -31.49 5.46
CA PHE A 14 19.48 -30.10 5.22
C PHE A 14 18.61 -29.33 4.20
N SER A 15 17.53 -29.92 3.68
CA SER A 15 16.63 -29.29 2.71
C SER A 15 15.46 -28.52 3.34
N SER A 16 15.32 -28.49 4.66
CA SER A 16 14.24 -27.79 5.37
C SER A 16 14.81 -26.73 6.32
N GLY A 17 15.49 -25.74 5.73
CA GLY A 17 16.10 -24.64 6.49
C GLY A 17 16.06 -23.28 5.80
N THR A 18 15.27 -23.09 4.73
CA THR A 18 14.91 -21.74 4.32
C THR A 18 13.73 -21.29 5.17
N VAL A 19 14.06 -20.62 6.29
CA VAL A 19 13.12 -19.69 6.92
C VAL A 19 12.69 -18.73 5.81
N SER A 20 11.49 -18.96 5.28
CA SER A 20 10.83 -18.13 4.29
C SER A 20 10.52 -16.77 4.91
N GLY A 21 11.55 -15.93 5.00
CA GLY A 21 11.50 -14.58 5.54
C GLY A 21 11.76 -13.59 4.43
N LYS A 22 10.85 -13.46 3.46
CA LYS A 22 10.84 -12.32 2.54
C LYS A 22 9.45 -11.68 2.49
N PRO A 23 9.08 -10.85 3.46
CA PRO A 23 7.90 -10.02 3.31
C PRO A 23 8.27 -8.83 2.42
N LYS A 24 7.92 -8.89 1.13
CA LYS A 24 7.60 -7.74 0.29
C LYS A 24 6.59 -8.21 -0.76
N LEU A 25 5.30 -8.12 -0.46
CA LEU A 25 4.22 -8.53 -1.36
C LEU A 25 3.28 -7.41 -1.78
N CYS A 26 3.32 -6.23 -1.15
CA CYS A 26 2.50 -5.14 -1.64
C CYS A 26 2.93 -4.76 -3.06
N GLY A 27 1.98 -4.84 -4.00
CA GLY A 27 2.13 -4.24 -5.32
C GLY A 27 2.28 -2.72 -5.21
N SER A 28 2.55 -2.05 -6.33
CA SER A 28 2.65 -0.58 -6.32
C SER A 28 1.30 0.04 -5.95
N VAL A 29 1.32 1.12 -5.16
CA VAL A 29 0.11 1.82 -4.71
C VAL A 29 -0.62 2.44 -5.91
N GLU A 30 0.10 2.83 -6.95
CA GLU A 30 -0.46 3.39 -8.19
C GLU A 30 -1.45 2.43 -8.86
N SER A 31 -1.27 1.11 -8.70
CA SER A 31 -2.20 0.10 -9.23
C SER A 31 -3.57 0.10 -8.53
N LEU A 32 -3.70 0.84 -7.42
CA LEU A 32 -4.95 1.03 -6.69
C LEU A 32 -5.64 2.35 -7.06
N ILE A 33 -5.09 3.17 -7.96
CA ILE A 33 -5.75 4.41 -8.41
C ILE A 33 -7.00 4.05 -9.22
N ASP A 34 -8.15 4.63 -8.84
CA ASP A 34 -9.42 4.46 -9.53
C ASP A 34 -9.48 5.39 -10.77
N PRO A 35 -9.50 4.84 -12.00
CA PRO A 35 -9.56 5.66 -13.22
C PRO A 35 -10.83 6.52 -13.30
N GLU A 36 -11.94 6.09 -12.71
CA GLU A 36 -13.18 6.87 -12.67
C GLU A 36 -13.00 8.13 -11.84
N SER A 37 -12.30 8.02 -10.70
CA SER A 37 -12.00 9.17 -9.84
C SER A 37 -11.12 10.20 -10.55
N VAL A 38 -10.10 9.75 -11.29
CA VAL A 38 -9.25 10.64 -12.11
C VAL A 38 -10.05 11.35 -13.19
N THR A 39 -10.96 10.64 -13.84
CA THR A 39 -11.83 11.22 -14.89
C THR A 39 -12.77 12.27 -14.31
N ASN A 40 -13.36 12.02 -13.14
CA ASN A 40 -14.34 12.90 -12.52
C ASN A 40 -13.71 14.14 -11.87
N SER A 41 -12.59 13.96 -11.18
CA SER A 41 -11.88 15.05 -10.49
C SER A 41 -10.95 15.83 -11.41
N GLY A 42 -10.46 15.20 -12.49
CA GLY A 42 -9.38 15.72 -13.32
C GLY A 42 -8.00 15.63 -12.66
N ILE A 43 -7.88 14.98 -11.50
CA ILE A 43 -6.66 14.91 -10.70
C ILE A 43 -6.20 13.47 -10.58
N THR A 44 -4.91 13.27 -10.78
CA THR A 44 -4.25 12.00 -10.48
C THR A 44 -3.55 12.14 -9.13
N PRO A 45 -3.84 11.28 -8.14
CA PRO A 45 -3.14 11.31 -6.87
C PRO A 45 -1.62 11.16 -7.07
N GLU A 46 -0.84 12.05 -6.47
CA GLU A 46 0.61 11.94 -6.45
C GLU A 46 1.04 10.96 -5.36
N ILE A 47 1.94 10.04 -5.72
CA ILE A 47 2.41 8.98 -4.81
C ILE A 47 3.93 9.07 -4.70
N SER A 48 4.42 9.16 -3.46
CA SER A 48 5.85 9.11 -3.16
C SER A 48 6.14 8.07 -2.08
N TYR A 49 7.20 7.28 -2.29
CA TYR A 49 7.56 6.19 -1.39
C TYR A 49 8.61 6.61 -0.37
N HIS A 50 8.39 6.22 0.88
CA HIS A 50 9.33 6.39 1.97
C HIS A 50 9.71 5.03 2.56
N LEU A 51 11.00 4.79 2.71
CA LEU A 51 11.55 3.58 3.33
C LEU A 51 12.09 3.95 4.71
N ASN A 52 11.53 3.35 5.75
CA ASN A 52 12.02 3.50 7.13
C ASN A 52 12.38 2.12 7.68
N GLY A 53 13.66 1.75 7.54
CA GLY A 53 14.15 0.42 7.90
C GLY A 53 13.50 -0.68 7.07
N ARG A 54 12.62 -1.48 7.69
CA ARG A 54 11.86 -2.57 7.02
C ARG A 54 10.45 -2.15 6.61
N LEU A 55 9.99 -0.98 7.01
CA LEU A 55 8.67 -0.47 6.69
C LEU A 55 8.71 0.28 5.37
N VAL A 56 7.77 -0.05 4.48
CA VAL A 56 7.52 0.70 3.25
C VAL A 56 6.26 1.51 3.47
N MET A 57 6.39 2.82 3.33
CA MET A 57 5.29 3.78 3.39
C MET A 57 5.14 4.44 2.03
N ALA A 58 3.92 4.83 1.69
CA ALA A 58 3.63 5.66 0.54
C ALA A 58 2.84 6.87 1.02
N LYS A 59 3.34 8.06 0.72
CA LYS A 59 2.59 9.30 0.86
C LYS A 59 1.73 9.46 -0.40
N ILE A 60 0.43 9.62 -0.20
CA ILE A 60 -0.56 9.86 -1.25
C ILE A 60 -1.01 11.31 -1.08
N VAL A 61 -1.04 12.08 -2.15
CA VAL A 61 -1.43 13.49 -2.15
C VAL A 61 -2.44 13.74 -3.27
N CYS A 62 -3.56 14.35 -2.94
CA CYS A 62 -4.53 14.89 -3.88
C CYS A 62 -4.39 16.41 -3.87
N ASP A 63 -3.47 16.91 -4.68
CA ASP A 63 -3.25 18.35 -4.84
C ASP A 63 -3.30 18.70 -6.33
N ASP A 64 -3.79 19.88 -6.64
CA ASP A 64 -3.76 20.45 -7.98
C ASP A 64 -3.04 21.79 -7.91
N LEU A 65 -1.73 21.75 -8.16
CA LEU A 65 -0.87 22.94 -8.21
C LEU A 65 -1.35 23.96 -9.27
N THR A 66 -2.25 23.58 -10.19
CA THR A 66 -2.82 24.47 -11.20
C THR A 66 -4.13 25.14 -10.75
N ARG A 67 -4.76 24.67 -9.67
CA ARG A 67 -6.02 25.20 -9.13
C ARG A 67 -5.92 25.44 -7.62
N PRO A 68 -5.31 26.56 -7.21
CA PRO A 68 -5.12 26.89 -5.79
C PRO A 68 -6.42 27.11 -5.00
N GLU A 69 -7.57 27.20 -5.68
CA GLU A 69 -8.89 27.42 -5.04
C GLU A 69 -9.71 26.15 -4.82
N GLY A 70 -9.26 24.98 -5.32
CA GLY A 70 -9.95 23.71 -5.12
C GLY A 70 -9.40 22.95 -3.92
N THR A 71 -10.21 22.75 -2.89
CA THR A 71 -9.88 21.78 -1.83
C THR A 71 -10.21 20.38 -2.31
N PHE A 72 -9.18 19.62 -2.67
CA PHE A 72 -9.31 18.21 -3.02
C PHE A 72 -9.03 17.34 -1.80
N GLU A 73 -9.89 16.37 -1.58
CA GLU A 73 -9.78 15.40 -0.49
C GLU A 73 -9.36 14.04 -1.03
N ILE A 74 -8.61 13.30 -0.23
CA ILE A 74 -8.33 11.90 -0.56
C ILE A 74 -9.61 11.08 -0.39
N GLU A 75 -9.92 10.31 -1.40
CA GLU A 75 -10.97 9.30 -1.39
C GLU A 75 -10.33 7.91 -1.33
N LEU A 76 -10.65 7.12 -0.31
CA LEU A 76 -10.24 5.72 -0.22
C LEU A 76 -11.46 4.82 -0.35
N ASN A 77 -11.43 3.87 -1.28
CA ASN A 77 -12.53 2.93 -1.52
C ASN A 77 -13.87 3.63 -1.82
N LYS A 78 -13.86 4.73 -2.58
CA LYS A 78 -15.04 5.56 -2.87
C LYS A 78 -15.66 6.25 -1.64
N VAL A 79 -14.86 6.43 -0.58
CA VAL A 79 -15.25 7.14 0.63
C VAL A 79 -14.20 8.20 0.94
N PRO A 80 -14.57 9.48 1.09
CA PRO A 80 -13.64 10.52 1.53
C PRO A 80 -13.00 10.15 2.87
N LEU A 81 -11.68 10.33 3.00
CA LEU A 81 -10.91 9.87 4.15
C LEU A 81 -11.17 10.67 5.44
N GLY A 82 -11.86 11.80 5.36
CA GLY A 82 -12.35 12.50 6.55
C GLY A 82 -13.17 13.74 6.25
N ASP A 83 -13.84 14.25 7.29
CA ASP A 83 -14.66 15.47 7.24
C ASP A 83 -13.83 16.77 7.18
N GLN A 84 -12.50 16.67 7.22
CA GLN A 84 -11.57 17.79 7.51
C GLN A 84 -10.76 18.33 6.33
N GLY A 85 -11.04 17.96 5.07
CA GLY A 85 -10.26 18.56 3.97
C GLY A 85 -8.85 17.98 3.83
N LEU A 86 -8.62 16.72 4.22
CA LEU A 86 -7.30 16.11 4.11
C LEU A 86 -6.96 15.81 2.65
N ASN A 87 -5.97 16.53 2.14
CA ASN A 87 -5.40 16.32 0.82
C ASN A 87 -4.22 15.34 0.84
N GLU A 88 -3.76 14.88 2.01
CA GLU A 88 -2.65 13.94 2.13
C GLU A 88 -2.94 12.77 3.09
N ALA A 89 -2.40 11.59 2.76
CA ALA A 89 -2.51 10.38 3.56
C ALA A 89 -1.24 9.54 3.47
N TYR A 90 -0.93 8.79 4.53
CA TYR A 90 0.20 7.87 4.57
C TYR A 90 -0.31 6.43 4.60
N ALA A 91 -0.01 5.70 3.53
CA ALA A 91 -0.25 4.28 3.41
C ALA A 91 0.97 3.48 3.89
N ILE A 92 0.75 2.41 4.64
CA ILE A 92 1.78 1.49 5.10
C ILE A 92 1.55 0.13 4.45
N CYS A 93 2.60 -0.46 3.89
CA CYS A 93 2.56 -1.83 3.41
C CYS A 93 2.61 -2.81 4.59
N ASN A 94 1.57 -3.64 4.71
CA ASN A 94 1.53 -4.74 5.65
C ASN A 94 1.24 -6.05 4.89
N LEU A 95 2.24 -6.93 4.84
CA LEU A 95 2.23 -8.17 4.05
C LEU A 95 1.94 -7.89 2.56
N THR A 96 0.69 -8.12 2.14
CA THR A 96 0.18 -7.97 0.76
C THR A 96 -0.75 -6.76 0.61
N ASN A 97 -1.00 -5.99 1.67
CA ASN A 97 -2.04 -4.97 1.70
C ASN A 97 -1.45 -3.59 2.02
N TRP A 98 -2.01 -2.58 1.40
CA TRP A 98 -1.81 -1.18 1.80
C TRP A 98 -2.88 -0.79 2.81
N LEU A 99 -2.45 -0.17 3.92
CA LEU A 99 -3.29 0.24 5.03
C LEU A 99 -3.09 1.73 5.31
N VAL A 100 -4.18 2.46 5.59
CA VAL A 100 -4.16 3.86 6.05
C VAL A 100 -4.90 3.93 7.38
N ILE A 101 -4.46 4.80 8.28
CA ILE A 101 -5.19 5.12 9.50
C ILE A 101 -6.13 6.29 9.16
N SER A 102 -7.44 6.10 9.31
CA SER A 102 -8.42 7.17 9.11
C SER A 102 -8.32 8.22 10.21
N THR A 103 -8.98 9.35 10.01
CA THR A 103 -9.11 10.43 11.01
C THR A 103 -9.69 9.96 12.35
N ASP A 104 -10.61 9.00 12.31
CA ASP A 104 -11.20 8.36 13.51
C ASP A 104 -10.28 7.33 14.18
N GLY A 105 -9.04 7.15 13.71
CA GLY A 105 -8.10 6.16 14.22
C GLY A 105 -8.34 4.72 13.76
N ASN A 106 -9.27 4.51 12.81
CA ASN A 106 -9.56 3.19 12.27
C ASN A 106 -8.54 2.79 11.19
N ILE A 107 -8.16 1.51 11.16
CA ILE A 107 -7.28 0.99 10.11
C ILE A 107 -8.14 0.62 8.89
N VAL A 108 -7.91 1.34 7.78
CA VAL A 108 -8.61 1.13 6.50
C VAL A 108 -7.67 0.43 5.54
N LYS A 109 -8.11 -0.71 4.99
CA LYS A 109 -7.42 -1.38 3.88
C LYS A 109 -7.76 -0.66 2.57
N ILE A 110 -6.73 -0.30 1.81
CA ILE A 110 -6.88 0.37 0.52
C ILE A 110 -7.18 -0.69 -0.56
N LYS A 111 -8.27 -0.47 -1.31
CA LYS A 111 -8.64 -1.20 -2.52
C LYS A 111 -8.79 -0.28 -3.72
N SER A 112 -9.16 0.98 -3.50
CA SER A 112 -9.15 2.04 -4.50
C SER A 112 -8.72 3.38 -3.88
N ILE A 113 -8.07 4.23 -4.68
CA ILE A 113 -7.59 5.56 -4.31
C ILE A 113 -8.14 6.54 -5.36
N GLY A 114 -8.67 7.66 -4.89
CA GLY A 114 -9.18 8.73 -5.71
C GLY A 114 -8.95 10.09 -5.07
N CYS A 115 -9.26 11.13 -5.84
CA CYS A 115 -9.38 12.50 -5.35
C CYS A 115 -10.83 12.96 -5.50
N TYR A 116 -11.36 13.58 -4.45
CA TYR A 116 -12.72 14.11 -4.41
C TYR A 116 -12.67 15.63 -4.33
N ALA A 117 -13.37 16.31 -5.23
CA ALA A 117 -13.53 17.77 -5.15
C ALA A 117 -14.63 18.10 -4.14
N ARG A 118 -14.27 18.77 -3.04
CA ARG A 118 -15.27 19.27 -2.09
C ARG A 118 -15.88 20.55 -2.67
N HIS A 119 -17.17 20.50 -2.99
CA HIS A 119 -17.97 21.66 -3.42
C HIS A 119 -18.62 22.37 -2.23
#